data_AF-A0A800H9A1-F1
#
_entry.id   AF-A0A800H9A1-F1
#
_cell.length_a   1.000
_cell.length_b   1.000
_cell.length_c   1.000
_cell.angle_alpha   90.00
_cell.angle_beta   90.00
_cell.angle_gamma   90.00
#
_symmetry.space_group_name_H-M   'P 1'
#
loop_
_entity.id
_entity.type
_entity.pdbx_description
1 polymer ?
#
loop_
_entity_poly.entity_id
_entity_poly.type
_entity_poly.pdbx_seq_one_letter_code
_entity_poly.pdbx_strand_id
1 'polypeptide(L)' 'RGVYLEELAIMMKQFHCIEALNLDGGGSSAMVADSRLLNRPGGRTFQREIMSAIGVFYHK' A
#
# COMPACT_ATOMS: atom_id res chain seq x y z
N ARG A 1 5.19 -11.19 -6.48
CA ARG A 1 5.85 -11.61 -5.22
C ARG A 1 5.83 -10.41 -4.27
N GLY A 2 5.44 -10.60 -3.02
CA GLY A 2 5.46 -9.55 -1.99
C GLY A 2 6.77 -9.56 -1.21
N VAL A 3 6.79 -8.86 -0.08
CA VAL A 3 7.90 -8.79 0.88
C VAL A 3 7.46 -9.32 2.24
N TYR A 4 8.39 -9.84 3.02
CA TYR A 4 8.16 -10.14 4.44
C TYR A 4 8.16 -8.85 5.28
N LEU A 5 7.65 -8.92 6.51
CA LEU A 5 7.54 -7.74 7.39
C LEU A 5 8.92 -7.18 7.75
N GLU A 6 9.92 -8.04 7.92
CA GLU A 6 11.29 -7.65 8.21
C GLU A 6 11.93 -6.93 7.03
N GLU A 7 11.71 -7.41 5.81
CA GLU A 7 12.15 -6.76 4.58
C GLU A 7 11.47 -5.38 4.42
N LEU A 8 10.17 -5.31 4.71
CA LEU A 8 9.41 -4.06 4.68
C LEU A 8 9.93 -3.05 5.73
N ALA A 9 10.23 -3.50 6.94
CA ALA A 9 10.79 -2.65 8.00
C ALA A 9 12.16 -2.07 7.61
N ILE A 10 13.01 -2.88 6.97
CA ILE A 10 14.31 -2.42 6.44
C ILE A 10 14.08 -1.34 5.36
N MET A 11 13.13 -1.55 4.45
CA MET A 11 12.78 -0.55 3.42
C MET A 11 12.28 0.76 4.06
N MET A 12 11.40 0.69 5.06
CA MET A 12 10.90 1.90 5.75
C MET A 12 12.03 2.67 6.43
N LYS A 13 13.00 1.96 7.03
CA LYS A 13 14.21 2.59 7.58
C LYS A 13 15.07 3.26 6.51
N GLN A 14 15.22 2.64 5.33
CA GLN A 14 15.95 3.21 4.19
C GLN A 14 15.26 4.47 3.63
N PHE A 15 13.93 4.56 3.73
CA PHE A 15 13.16 5.77 3.39
C PHE A 15 13.12 6.81 4.52
N HIS A 16 13.93 6.64 5.58
CA HIS A 16 14.00 7.54 6.73
C HIS A 16 12.66 7.71 7.47
N CYS A 17 11.77 6.70 7.45
CA CYS A 17 10.59 6.71 8.31
C CYS A 17 11.01 6.64 9.78
N ILE A 18 10.56 7.60 10.59
CA ILE A 18 10.81 7.62 12.04
C ILE A 18 9.97 6.52 12.72
N GLU A 19 8.71 6.42 12.32
CA GLU A 19 7.76 5.41 12.78
C GLU A 19 7.02 4.82 11.56
N ALA A 20 6.74 3.52 11.61
CA ALA A 20 6.02 2.82 10.56
C ALA A 20 5.14 1.73 11.18
N LEU A 21 3.96 1.52 10.58
CA LEU A 21 3.01 0.48 10.96
C LEU A 21 2.57 -0.25 9.69
N ASN A 22 2.55 -1.58 9.72
CA ASN A 22 2.03 -2.38 8.63
C ASN A 22 0.49 -2.33 8.57
N LEU A 23 -0.07 -2.30 7.36
CA LEU A 23 -1.51 -2.34 7.09
C LEU A 23 -1.91 -3.67 6.44
N ASP A 24 -3.16 -3.76 5.96
CA ASP A 24 -3.64 -4.97 5.30
C ASP A 24 -2.87 -5.28 4.00
N GLY A 25 -2.54 -6.56 3.83
CA GLY A 25 -1.59 -7.06 2.86
C GLY A 25 -2.22 -7.81 1.69
N GLY A 26 -1.35 -8.43 0.88
CA GLY A 26 -1.74 -9.40 -0.15
C GLY A 26 -2.70 -8.82 -1.20
N GLY A 27 -3.91 -9.38 -1.26
CA GLY A 27 -4.94 -8.96 -2.22
C GLY A 27 -5.58 -7.60 -1.91
N SER A 28 -5.40 -7.08 -0.69
CA SER A 28 -5.92 -5.76 -0.29
C SER A 28 -4.97 -4.62 -0.60
N SER A 29 -3.68 -4.90 -0.78
CA SER A 29 -2.71 -3.84 -1.04
C SER A 29 -2.97 -3.23 -2.41
N ALA A 30 -3.62 -2.07 -2.42
CA ALA A 30 -4.02 -1.32 -3.61
C ALA A 30 -3.66 0.16 -3.45
N MET A 31 -3.19 0.79 -4.52
CA MET A 31 -2.91 2.22 -4.58
C MET A 31 -3.59 2.81 -5.81
N VAL A 32 -4.42 3.84 -5.58
CA VAL A 32 -5.18 4.54 -6.62
C VAL A 32 -4.75 6.01 -6.63
N ALA A 33 -4.38 6.52 -7.80
CA ALA A 33 -4.09 7.94 -8.02
C ALA A 33 -4.63 8.35 -9.39
N ASP A 34 -5.07 9.60 -9.55
CA ASP A 34 -5.64 10.13 -10.80
C ASP A 34 -6.70 9.21 -11.43
N SER A 35 -7.57 8.62 -10.59
CA SER A 35 -8.61 7.66 -10.98
C SER A 35 -8.09 6.35 -11.61
N ARG A 36 -6.82 5.99 -11.37
CA ARG A 36 -6.19 4.78 -11.91
C ARG A 36 -5.60 3.92 -10.81
N LEU A 37 -5.79 2.60 -10.92
CA LEU A 37 -5.10 1.62 -10.10
C LEU A 37 -3.64 1.50 -10.55
N LEU A 38 -2.71 1.87 -9.66
CA LEU A 38 -1.29 1.94 -9.98
C LEU A 38 -0.55 0.61 -9.84
N ASN A 39 -1.03 -0.27 -8.95
CA ASN A 39 -0.41 -1.54 -8.66
C ASN A 39 -1.28 -2.74 -9.08
N ARG A 40 -0.81 -3.96 -8.82
CA ARG A 40 -1.54 -5.20 -9.11
C ARG A 40 -1.87 -5.95 -7.81
N PRO A 41 -3.05 -5.69 -7.19
CA PRO A 41 -3.45 -6.32 -5.94
C PRO A 41 -3.47 -7.85 -6.08
N GLY A 42 -2.67 -8.56 -5.29
CA GLY A 42 -2.52 -10.02 -5.42
C GLY A 42 -2.11 -10.51 -6.82
N GLY A 43 -1.47 -9.66 -7.65
CA GLY A 43 -1.10 -9.98 -9.03
C GLY A 43 -2.23 -9.82 -10.06
N ARG A 44 -3.39 -9.29 -9.66
CA ARG A 44 -4.58 -9.11 -10.51
C ARG A 44 -4.68 -7.68 -11.03
N THR A 45 -5.53 -7.46 -12.03
CA THR A 45 -5.81 -6.14 -12.62
C THR A 45 -7.02 -5.44 -11.99
N PHE A 46 -7.65 -6.06 -10.99
CA PHE A 46 -8.80 -5.52 -10.27
C PHE A 46 -8.55 -5.51 -8.76
N GLN A 47 -9.18 -4.56 -8.07
CA GLN A 47 -9.12 -4.41 -6.62
C GLN A 47 -10.14 -5.32 -5.93
N ARG A 48 -9.80 -5.83 -4.74
CA ARG A 48 -10.74 -6.52 -3.85
C ARG A 48 -11.57 -5.49 -3.08
N GLU A 49 -12.82 -5.82 -2.76
CA GLU A 49 -13.60 -5.05 -1.79
C GLU A 49 -12.91 -5.06 -0.41
N ILE A 50 -12.86 -3.88 0.22
CA ILE A 50 -12.22 -3.65 1.52
C ILE A 50 -13.13 -2.77 2.37
N MET A 51 -13.04 -2.93 3.70
CA MET A 51 -13.89 -2.20 4.64
C MET A 51 -13.47 -0.73 4.82
N SER A 52 -12.19 -0.41 4.66
CA SER A 52 -11.65 0.94 4.84
C SER A 52 -10.38 1.17 4.02
N ALA A 53 -10.08 2.43 3.73
CA ALA A 53 -8.90 2.86 2.99
C ALA A 53 -8.35 4.17 3.57
N ILE A 54 -7.07 4.44 3.31
CA ILE A 54 -6.42 5.71 3.64
C ILE A 54 -6.48 6.60 2.40
N GLY A 55 -7.09 7.77 2.54
CA GLY A 55 -7.13 8.80 1.48
C GLY A 55 -6.22 9.97 1.83
N VAL A 56 -5.41 10.42 0.87
CA VAL A 56 -4.61 11.64 0.97
C VAL A 56 -5.24 12.70 0.10
N PHE A 57 -5.69 13.80 0.71
CA PHE A 57 -6.37 14.90 0.03
C PHE A 57 -5.61 16.20 0.24
N TYR A 58 -5.16 16.82 -0.85
CA TYR A 58 -4.52 18.11 -0.81
C TYR A 58 -5.59 19.21 -0.91
N HIS A 59 -5.54 20.16 0.02
CA HIS A 59 -6.32 21.38 -0.04
C HIS A 59 -5.43 22.45 -0.69
N LYS A 60 -6.00 23.25 -1.59
CA LYS A 60 -5.29 24.41 -2.16
C LYS A 60 -5.13 25.51 -1.13
#